data_AF-A0A1L9R9T4-F1
#
_entry.id   AF-A0A1L9R9T4-F1
#
_cell.length_a   1.000
_cell.length_b   1.000
_cell.length_c   1.000
_cell.angle_alpha   90.00
_cell.angle_beta   90.00
_cell.angle_gamma   90.00
#
_symmetry.space_group_name_H-M   'P 1'
#
loop_
_entity.id
_entity.type
_entity.pdbx_description
1 polymer ?
#
loop_
_entity_poly.entity_id
_entity_poly.type
_entity_poly.pdbx_seq_one_letter_code
_entity_poly.pdbx_strand_id
1 'polypeptide(L)'
;MSVSTKAQEDLIYLFFQHGSAYNSIWVGDYHGHGDSWEIEHEVPNVEMSIRDSPAVDRYRGRIRIVYQNEQQRGQLWYTILEEVDRRYVWTDPQQVPYSIISLTPNAVVFQGRIHVFYQEAGRNGQLCFVVFNGRSWDYPSKVDLRDAMSMSPSAVVHDNQIYVFYQGPGQNGELRYISLKGSTWHNEAIVPSSVIPKPRSHPLELTPVILA
;
A
#
# COMPACT_ATOMS: atom_id res chain seq x y z
N MET A 1 3.03 -0.62 -7.30
CA MET A 1 4.29 -1.26 -6.88
C MET A 1 4.46 -1.12 -5.37
N SER A 2 5.20 -2.02 -4.75
CA SER A 2 5.68 -1.94 -3.36
C SER A 2 7.09 -2.53 -3.25
N VAL A 3 7.82 -2.16 -2.21
CA VAL A 3 9.24 -2.51 -2.04
C VAL A 3 9.44 -3.09 -0.63
N SER A 4 10.34 -4.06 -0.52
CA SER A 4 10.85 -4.59 0.75
C SER A 4 12.36 -4.77 0.68
N THR A 5 13.04 -4.70 1.83
CA THR A 5 14.50 -4.81 1.89
C THR A 5 14.96 -5.88 2.88
N LYS A 6 16.14 -6.46 2.63
CA LYS A 6 16.90 -7.34 3.52
C LYS A 6 18.24 -6.68 3.82
N ALA A 7 18.27 -5.83 4.84
CA ALA A 7 19.46 -5.04 5.18
C ALA A 7 20.72 -5.86 5.53
N GLN A 8 20.58 -7.14 5.91
CA GLN A 8 21.72 -8.01 6.21
C GLN A 8 22.40 -8.58 4.95
N GLU A 9 21.78 -8.47 3.79
CA GLU A 9 22.24 -9.07 2.53
C GLU A 9 22.28 -8.06 1.38
N ASP A 10 22.14 -6.77 1.67
CA ASP A 10 22.03 -5.69 0.67
C ASP A 10 21.03 -6.01 -0.46
N LEU A 11 19.94 -6.70 -0.10
CA LEU A 11 18.95 -7.20 -1.06
C LEU A 11 17.67 -6.35 -1.03
N ILE A 12 17.22 -5.95 -2.21
CA ILE A 12 15.94 -5.24 -2.40
C ILE A 12 15.00 -6.15 -3.18
N TYR A 13 13.76 -6.28 -2.71
CA TYR A 13 12.66 -6.90 -3.43
C TYR A 13 11.69 -5.82 -3.91
N LEU A 14 11.37 -5.85 -5.20
CA LEU A 14 10.36 -5.01 -5.81
C LEU A 14 9.17 -5.88 -6.21
N PHE A 15 7.99 -5.58 -5.68
CA PHE A 15 6.74 -6.25 -6.01
C PHE A 15 5.85 -5.32 -6.85
N PHE A 16 5.44 -5.80 -8.01
CA PHE A 16 4.68 -4.98 -8.96
C PHE A 16 3.73 -5.83 -9.78
N GLN A 17 2.82 -5.14 -10.47
CA GLN A 17 1.94 -5.78 -11.44
C GLN A 17 2.57 -5.67 -12.83
N HIS A 18 2.66 -6.78 -13.55
CA HIS A 18 3.20 -6.83 -14.90
C HIS A 18 2.08 -7.07 -15.92
N GLY A 19 1.72 -6.02 -16.66
CA GLY A 19 0.69 -6.07 -17.70
C GLY A 19 -0.73 -6.27 -17.15
N SER A 20 -1.71 -5.57 -17.73
CA SER A 20 -3.12 -5.62 -17.30
C SER A 20 -3.85 -6.91 -17.66
N ALA A 21 -3.18 -7.89 -18.28
CA ALA A 21 -3.82 -9.07 -18.86
C ALA A 21 -3.94 -10.25 -17.87
N TYR A 22 -3.12 -10.31 -16.82
CA TYR A 22 -2.97 -11.55 -16.04
C TYR A 22 -3.23 -11.43 -14.55
N ASN A 23 -3.70 -10.29 -14.02
CA ASN A 23 -4.01 -10.16 -12.59
C ASN A 23 -2.88 -10.68 -11.69
N SER A 24 -1.62 -10.61 -12.13
CA SER A 24 -0.51 -11.28 -11.46
C SER A 24 0.45 -10.29 -10.82
N ILE A 25 1.08 -10.74 -9.73
CA ILE A 25 2.15 -10.04 -9.05
C ILE A 25 3.47 -10.63 -9.51
N TRP A 26 4.44 -9.77 -9.74
CA TRP A 26 5.80 -10.12 -10.10
C TRP A 26 6.76 -9.59 -9.04
N VAL A 27 7.83 -10.34 -8.82
CA VAL A 27 8.95 -9.93 -7.97
C VAL A 27 10.21 -9.81 -8.81
N GLY A 28 10.92 -8.69 -8.66
CA GLY A 28 12.31 -8.58 -9.04
C GLY A 28 13.17 -8.41 -7.80
N ASP A 29 14.41 -8.87 -7.84
CA ASP A 29 15.36 -8.68 -6.76
C ASP A 29 16.67 -8.04 -7.21
N TYR A 30 17.30 -7.31 -6.29
CA TYR A 30 18.53 -6.58 -6.54
C TYR A 30 19.52 -6.84 -5.42
N HIS A 31 20.61 -7.51 -5.77
CA HIS A 31 21.75 -7.74 -4.88
C HIS A 31 22.72 -6.57 -5.01
N GLY A 32 22.92 -5.78 -3.94
CA GLY A 32 23.66 -4.51 -3.88
C GLY A 32 25.15 -4.52 -4.24
N HIS A 33 25.61 -5.53 -4.96
CA HIS A 33 26.98 -5.67 -5.46
C HIS A 33 27.06 -5.75 -7.00
N GLY A 34 25.95 -5.54 -7.72
CA GLY A 34 25.88 -5.42 -9.19
C GLY A 34 25.06 -4.21 -9.66
N ASP A 35 25.13 -3.88 -10.95
CA ASP A 35 24.38 -2.74 -11.56
C ASP A 35 23.00 -3.15 -12.12
N SER A 36 22.54 -4.37 -11.89
CA SER A 36 21.34 -4.91 -12.52
C SER A 36 20.40 -5.60 -11.54
N TRP A 37 19.10 -5.44 -11.78
CA TRP A 37 18.07 -6.30 -11.20
C TRP A 37 18.19 -7.71 -11.80
N GLU A 38 18.05 -8.73 -10.95
CA GLU A 38 17.96 -10.12 -11.39
C GLU A 38 16.50 -10.55 -11.53
N ILE A 39 16.31 -11.48 -12.48
CA ILE A 39 15.12 -12.26 -12.88
C ILE A 39 13.78 -11.83 -12.27
N GLU A 40 12.86 -11.43 -13.13
CA GLU A 40 11.46 -11.24 -12.76
C GLU A 40 10.77 -12.61 -12.63
N HIS A 41 10.21 -12.88 -11.45
CA HIS A 41 9.44 -14.09 -11.19
C HIS A 41 7.97 -13.76 -10.94
N GLU A 42 7.08 -14.48 -11.62
CA GLU A 42 5.66 -14.43 -11.31
C GLU A 42 5.40 -15.08 -9.95
N VAL A 43 4.65 -14.38 -9.10
CA VAL A 43 4.19 -14.91 -7.81
C VAL A 43 3.08 -15.93 -8.08
N PRO A 44 3.25 -17.20 -7.68
CA PRO A 44 2.36 -18.27 -8.11
C PRO A 44 0.95 -18.12 -7.53
N ASN A 45 -0.04 -18.49 -8.35
CA ASN A 45 -1.46 -18.62 -7.98
C ASN A 45 -2.14 -17.33 -7.49
N VAL A 46 -1.54 -16.17 -7.74
CA VAL A 46 -2.09 -14.87 -7.34
C VAL A 46 -3.08 -14.35 -8.39
N GLU A 47 -4.19 -13.80 -7.91
CA GLU A 47 -5.19 -13.07 -8.70
C GLU A 47 -5.45 -11.71 -8.06
N MET A 48 -4.62 -10.71 -8.38
CA MET A 48 -4.77 -9.33 -7.93
C MET A 48 -5.66 -8.49 -8.86
N SER A 49 -6.21 -7.38 -8.36
CA SER A 49 -6.85 -6.35 -9.18
C SER A 49 -5.91 -5.77 -10.24
N ILE A 50 -6.42 -5.43 -11.43
CA ILE A 50 -5.67 -4.74 -12.51
C ILE A 50 -5.37 -3.28 -12.24
N ARG A 51 -6.00 -2.67 -11.23
CA ARG A 51 -5.93 -1.22 -10.98
C ARG A 51 -5.16 -0.87 -9.71
N ASP A 52 -4.71 -1.88 -8.98
CA ASP A 52 -4.17 -1.71 -7.65
C ASP A 52 -2.79 -2.32 -7.50
N SER A 53 -2.12 -1.97 -6.43
CA SER A 53 -0.77 -2.44 -6.13
C SER A 53 -0.78 -3.36 -4.93
N PRO A 54 0.16 -4.32 -4.85
CA PRO A 54 0.37 -5.05 -3.62
C PRO A 54 1.00 -4.14 -2.56
N ALA A 55 0.73 -4.43 -1.30
CA ALA A 55 1.51 -3.98 -0.15
C ALA A 55 2.43 -5.08 0.35
N VAL A 56 3.54 -4.72 0.96
CA VAL A 56 4.51 -5.69 1.47
C VAL A 56 4.91 -5.35 2.88
N ASP A 57 5.00 -6.38 3.73
CA ASP A 57 5.61 -6.30 5.04
C ASP A 57 6.69 -7.38 5.23
N ARG A 58 7.57 -7.17 6.21
CA ARG A 58 8.58 -8.15 6.60
C ARG A 58 8.43 -8.50 8.07
N TYR A 59 7.91 -9.70 8.34
CA TYR A 59 7.61 -10.17 9.68
C TYR A 59 8.33 -11.48 9.99
N ARG A 60 9.16 -11.47 11.03
CA ARG A 60 9.96 -12.64 11.47
C ARG A 60 10.76 -13.29 10.34
N GLY A 61 11.41 -12.46 9.52
CA GLY A 61 12.26 -12.91 8.42
C GLY A 61 11.50 -13.26 7.13
N ARG A 62 10.18 -13.41 7.18
CA ARG A 62 9.32 -13.73 6.03
C ARG A 62 8.79 -12.45 5.38
N ILE A 63 8.65 -12.45 4.06
CA ILE A 63 8.09 -11.33 3.31
C ILE A 63 6.65 -11.67 2.95
N ARG A 64 5.70 -10.85 3.39
CA ARG A 64 4.28 -11.04 3.09
C ARG A 64 3.84 -10.02 2.07
N ILE A 65 3.16 -10.51 1.04
CA ILE A 65 2.58 -9.70 -0.03
C ILE A 65 1.08 -9.71 0.22
N VAL A 66 0.49 -8.52 0.39
CA VAL A 66 -0.94 -8.33 0.65
C VAL A 66 -1.56 -7.58 -0.52
N TYR A 67 -2.69 -8.05 -1.03
CA TYR A 67 -3.29 -7.49 -2.26
C TYR A 67 -4.81 -7.63 -2.28
N GLN A 68 -5.46 -6.81 -3.10
CA GLN A 68 -6.88 -6.93 -3.40
C GLN A 68 -7.10 -7.97 -4.49
N ASN A 69 -8.01 -8.92 -4.28
CA ASN A 69 -8.47 -9.86 -5.30
C ASN A 69 -9.85 -9.43 -5.83
N GLU A 70 -9.89 -8.83 -7.03
CA GLU A 70 -11.14 -8.38 -7.66
C GLU A 70 -12.03 -9.54 -8.13
N GLN A 71 -11.45 -10.67 -8.51
CA GLN A 71 -12.21 -11.88 -8.89
C GLN A 71 -13.00 -12.42 -7.68
N GLN A 72 -12.49 -12.16 -6.47
CA GLN A 72 -13.12 -12.47 -5.19
C GLN A 72 -13.81 -11.23 -4.58
N ARG A 73 -14.49 -10.43 -5.41
CA ARG A 73 -15.30 -9.27 -4.98
C ARG A 73 -14.53 -8.19 -4.22
N GLY A 74 -13.23 -8.05 -4.46
CA GLY A 74 -12.37 -7.08 -3.79
C GLY A 74 -11.89 -7.53 -2.40
N GLN A 75 -11.94 -8.83 -2.11
CA GLN A 75 -11.43 -9.39 -0.86
C GLN A 75 -9.92 -9.13 -0.71
N LEU A 76 -9.47 -8.92 0.53
CA LEU A 76 -8.05 -8.84 0.87
C LEU A 76 -7.43 -10.24 0.96
N TRP A 77 -6.33 -10.45 0.26
CA TRP A 77 -5.57 -11.70 0.22
C TRP A 77 -4.11 -11.46 0.55
N TYR A 78 -3.41 -12.51 0.93
CA TYR A 78 -1.97 -12.49 1.10
C TYR A 78 -1.32 -13.81 0.67
N THR A 79 -0.05 -13.71 0.27
CA THR A 79 0.87 -14.84 0.18
C THR A 79 2.18 -14.47 0.87
N ILE A 80 2.99 -15.48 1.22
CA ILE A 80 4.23 -15.30 1.95
C ILE A 80 5.37 -15.91 1.14
N LEU A 81 6.39 -15.10 0.91
CA LEU A 81 7.69 -15.51 0.43
C LEU A 81 8.54 -15.94 1.64
N GLU A 82 8.96 -17.20 1.59
CA GLU A 82 9.93 -17.81 2.47
C GLU A 82 11.21 -18.11 1.69
N GLU A 83 12.34 -17.97 2.35
CA GLU A 83 13.61 -18.42 1.82
C GLU A 83 13.98 -19.74 2.50
N VAL A 84 14.09 -20.80 1.71
CA VAL A 84 14.48 -22.14 2.18
C VAL A 84 15.66 -22.59 1.32
N ASP A 85 16.81 -22.83 1.94
CA ASP A 85 18.04 -23.25 1.25
C ASP A 85 18.40 -22.36 0.05
N ARG A 86 18.31 -21.02 0.21
CA ARG A 86 18.53 -20.01 -0.83
C ARG A 86 17.58 -20.12 -2.04
N ARG A 87 16.39 -20.69 -1.85
CA ARG A 87 15.31 -20.73 -2.84
C ARG A 87 14.09 -20.00 -2.34
N TYR A 88 13.41 -19.32 -3.27
CA TYR A 88 12.11 -18.72 -3.04
C TYR A 88 11.02 -19.78 -2.98
N VAL A 89 10.37 -19.88 -1.83
CA VAL A 89 9.21 -20.74 -1.60
C VAL A 89 8.01 -19.87 -1.25
N TRP A 90 6.92 -20.09 -1.95
CA TRP A 90 5.68 -19.35 -1.76
C TRP A 90 4.65 -20.21 -1.05
N THR A 91 3.93 -19.61 -0.11
CA THR A 91 2.72 -20.25 0.41
C THR A 91 1.58 -20.13 -0.60
N ASP A 92 0.61 -21.04 -0.52
CA ASP A 92 -0.66 -20.83 -1.21
C ASP A 92 -1.32 -19.51 -0.74
N PRO A 93 -1.91 -18.74 -1.65
CA PRO A 93 -2.66 -17.54 -1.31
C PRO A 93 -3.78 -17.80 -0.31
N GLN A 94 -3.90 -16.90 0.66
CA GLN A 94 -4.86 -16.99 1.76
C GLN A 94 -5.68 -15.72 1.85
N GLN A 95 -6.97 -15.88 2.12
CA GLN A 95 -7.86 -14.78 2.41
C GLN A 95 -7.54 -14.19 3.80
N VAL A 96 -7.54 -12.85 3.90
CA VAL A 96 -7.69 -12.16 5.18
C VAL A 96 -9.19 -12.12 5.52
N PRO A 97 -9.66 -12.80 6.59
CA PRO A 97 -11.09 -12.93 6.86
C PRO A 97 -11.80 -11.58 7.01
N TYR A 98 -13.04 -11.50 6.51
CA TYR A 98 -13.95 -10.35 6.68
C TYR A 98 -13.46 -9.00 6.09
N SER A 99 -12.32 -8.97 5.40
CA SER A 99 -11.75 -7.74 4.81
C SER A 99 -12.07 -7.61 3.32
N ILE A 100 -13.19 -6.97 2.98
CA ILE A 100 -13.46 -6.54 1.60
C ILE A 100 -13.00 -5.10 1.44
N ILE A 101 -12.12 -4.88 0.46
CA ILE A 101 -11.42 -3.62 0.30
C ILE A 101 -11.72 -3.00 -1.06
N SER A 102 -11.46 -1.70 -1.17
CA SER A 102 -11.26 -1.03 -2.45
C SER A 102 -9.88 -0.40 -2.49
N LEU A 103 -9.34 -0.23 -3.70
CA LEU A 103 -8.02 0.32 -3.93
C LEU A 103 -6.88 -0.55 -3.34
N THR A 104 -5.72 0.08 -3.21
CA THR A 104 -4.48 -0.54 -2.77
C THR A 104 -4.38 -0.54 -1.23
N PRO A 105 -4.08 -1.68 -0.58
CA PRO A 105 -3.80 -1.72 0.85
C PRO A 105 -2.40 -1.15 1.16
N ASN A 106 -2.11 -0.95 2.45
CA ASN A 106 -0.77 -0.69 2.96
C ASN A 106 -0.53 -1.53 4.23
N ALA A 107 0.68 -2.06 4.44
CA ALA A 107 1.00 -2.91 5.58
C ALA A 107 2.25 -2.41 6.32
N VAL A 108 2.21 -2.42 7.65
CA VAL A 108 3.34 -2.07 8.52
C VAL A 108 3.49 -3.05 9.67
N VAL A 109 4.75 -3.34 10.05
CA VAL A 109 5.04 -4.12 11.25
C VAL A 109 5.25 -3.17 12.43
N PHE A 110 4.45 -3.34 13.48
CA PHE A 110 4.51 -2.54 14.68
C PHE A 110 4.32 -3.44 15.91
N GLN A 111 5.25 -3.36 16.87
CA GLN A 111 5.22 -4.12 18.12
C GLN A 111 4.98 -5.63 17.93
N GLY A 112 5.62 -6.22 16.92
CA GLY A 112 5.51 -7.66 16.63
C GLY A 112 4.15 -8.07 16.04
N ARG A 113 3.40 -7.13 15.47
CA ARG A 113 2.15 -7.39 14.76
C ARG A 113 2.17 -6.71 13.40
N ILE A 114 1.43 -7.25 12.44
CA ILE A 114 1.24 -6.62 11.13
C ILE A 114 -0.09 -5.90 11.14
N HIS A 115 -0.07 -4.61 10.83
CA HIS A 115 -1.26 -3.80 10.65
C HIS A 115 -1.44 -3.55 9.16
N VAL A 116 -2.59 -3.92 8.61
CA VAL A 116 -2.94 -3.64 7.21
C VAL A 116 -4.05 -2.59 7.17
N PHE A 117 -3.77 -1.47 6.53
CA PHE A 117 -4.68 -0.34 6.33
C PHE A 117 -5.23 -0.38 4.90
N TYR A 118 -6.52 -0.10 4.75
CA TYR A 118 -7.19 -0.13 3.46
C TYR A 118 -8.45 0.74 3.44
N GLN A 119 -8.95 1.03 2.24
CA GLN A 119 -10.29 1.58 2.07
C GLN A 119 -11.33 0.47 2.08
N GLU A 120 -12.43 0.64 2.81
CA GLU A 120 -13.57 -0.28 2.74
C GLU A 120 -14.08 -0.42 1.29
N ALA A 121 -14.76 -1.54 1.01
CA ALA A 121 -15.41 -1.78 -0.26
C ALA A 121 -16.38 -0.64 -0.66
N GLY A 122 -16.57 -0.46 -1.98
CA GLY A 122 -17.50 0.53 -2.52
C GLY A 122 -16.94 1.94 -2.66
N ARG A 123 -15.63 2.14 -2.40
CA ARG A 123 -14.94 3.43 -2.58
C ARG A 123 -15.61 4.57 -1.80
N ASN A 124 -16.09 4.27 -0.60
CA ASN A 124 -16.79 5.21 0.28
C ASN A 124 -15.82 6.09 1.12
N GLY A 125 -14.51 5.87 0.99
CA GLY A 125 -13.48 6.58 1.76
C GLY A 125 -13.41 6.25 3.25
N GLN A 126 -14.06 5.16 3.69
CA GLN A 126 -13.89 4.65 5.06
C GLN A 126 -12.51 4.00 5.18
N LEU A 127 -11.67 4.53 6.05
CA LEU A 127 -10.42 3.88 6.45
C LEU A 127 -10.70 2.73 7.41
N CYS A 128 -10.19 1.55 7.09
CA CYS A 128 -10.26 0.36 7.92
C CYS A 128 -8.85 -0.18 8.16
N PHE A 129 -8.72 -0.98 9.21
CA PHE A 129 -7.51 -1.77 9.44
C PHE A 129 -7.82 -3.15 9.98
N VAL A 130 -6.90 -4.08 9.74
CA VAL A 130 -6.92 -5.43 10.29
C VAL A 130 -5.53 -5.81 10.79
N VAL A 131 -5.46 -6.57 11.88
CA VAL A 131 -4.20 -6.86 12.57
C VAL A 131 -3.92 -8.36 12.55
N PHE A 132 -2.70 -8.74 12.18
CA PHE A 132 -2.20 -10.10 12.37
C PHE A 132 -1.38 -10.16 13.66
N ASN A 133 -1.84 -10.95 14.62
CA ASN A 133 -1.24 -11.05 15.96
C ASN A 133 -0.06 -12.04 16.04
N GLY A 134 0.36 -12.60 14.90
CA GLY A 134 1.39 -13.64 14.82
C GLY A 134 0.84 -15.06 14.65
N ARG A 135 -0.46 -15.26 14.88
CA ARG A 135 -1.16 -16.56 14.71
C ARG A 135 -2.39 -16.45 13.83
N SER A 136 -3.19 -15.41 14.02
CA SER A 136 -4.43 -15.18 13.28
C SER A 136 -4.62 -13.70 12.95
N TRP A 137 -5.54 -13.44 12.03
CA TRP A 137 -6.08 -12.11 11.79
C TRP A 137 -7.18 -11.81 12.81
N ASP A 138 -7.17 -10.60 13.36
CA ASP A 138 -8.24 -10.07 14.18
C ASP A 138 -9.43 -9.64 13.30
N TYR A 139 -10.57 -9.30 13.90
CA TYR A 139 -11.68 -8.70 13.15
C TYR A 139 -11.30 -7.30 12.64
N PRO A 140 -11.69 -6.94 11.39
CA PRO A 140 -11.49 -5.60 10.87
C PRO A 140 -12.12 -4.51 11.75
N SER A 141 -11.41 -3.41 11.90
CA SER A 141 -11.86 -2.22 12.64
C SER A 141 -11.93 -1.02 11.72
N LYS A 142 -12.94 -0.15 11.95
CA LYS A 142 -13.07 1.14 11.27
C LYS A 142 -12.28 2.20 12.03
N VAL A 143 -11.69 3.14 11.30
CA VAL A 143 -11.08 4.34 11.86
C VAL A 143 -12.06 5.49 11.68
N ASP A 144 -12.40 6.16 12.78
CA ASP A 144 -13.30 7.31 12.75
C ASP A 144 -12.54 8.53 12.21
N LEU A 145 -12.64 8.72 10.89
CA LEU A 145 -12.17 9.93 10.22
C LEU A 145 -13.27 10.99 10.20
N ARG A 146 -12.90 12.26 10.30
CA ARG A 146 -13.81 13.41 10.16
C ARG A 146 -14.41 13.48 8.76
N ASP A 147 -13.59 13.22 7.75
CA ASP A 147 -13.99 13.20 6.35
C ASP A 147 -13.49 11.93 5.66
N ALA A 148 -14.22 11.49 4.63
CA ALA A 148 -13.87 10.33 3.84
C ALA A 148 -12.57 10.55 3.04
N MET A 149 -11.69 9.54 3.00
CA MET A 149 -10.49 9.58 2.15
C MET A 149 -10.82 9.29 0.68
N SER A 150 -10.14 9.93 -0.26
CA SER A 150 -10.43 9.74 -1.69
C SER A 150 -9.56 8.69 -2.39
N MET A 151 -8.46 8.28 -1.76
CA MET A 151 -7.44 7.38 -2.35
C MET A 151 -6.93 6.36 -1.32
N SER A 152 -6.02 5.49 -1.76
CA SER A 152 -5.35 4.48 -0.92
C SER A 152 -4.61 5.10 0.27
N PRO A 153 -4.64 4.48 1.46
CA PRO A 153 -3.84 4.93 2.58
C PRO A 153 -2.36 4.56 2.41
N SER A 154 -1.48 5.27 3.12
CA SER A 154 -0.06 4.96 3.25
C SER A 154 0.36 5.07 4.70
N ALA A 155 0.86 4.00 5.31
CA ALA A 155 1.24 3.98 6.71
C ALA A 155 2.75 3.81 6.91
N VAL A 156 3.26 4.36 8.00
CA VAL A 156 4.65 4.26 8.42
C VAL A 156 4.74 4.23 9.95
N VAL A 157 5.74 3.54 10.48
CA VAL A 157 6.04 3.56 11.91
C VAL A 157 7.12 4.61 12.17
N HIS A 158 6.85 5.52 13.11
CA HIS A 158 7.82 6.51 13.58
C HIS A 158 7.57 6.79 15.07
N ASP A 159 8.64 6.92 15.86
CA ASP A 159 8.57 7.27 17.29
C ASP A 159 7.52 6.45 18.07
N ASN A 160 7.59 5.13 17.94
CA ASN A 160 6.68 4.16 18.57
C ASN A 160 5.18 4.43 18.30
N GLN A 161 4.88 4.97 17.12
CA GLN A 161 3.52 5.26 16.64
C GLN A 161 3.39 4.83 15.19
N ILE A 162 2.18 4.44 14.80
CA ILE A 162 1.84 4.31 13.38
C ILE A 162 1.23 5.64 12.93
N TYR A 163 1.72 6.19 11.83
CA TYR A 163 1.11 7.30 11.11
C TYR A 163 0.47 6.75 9.85
N VAL A 164 -0.80 7.11 9.60
CA VAL A 164 -1.52 6.75 8.38
C VAL A 164 -1.84 8.03 7.63
N PHE A 165 -1.24 8.18 6.46
CA PHE A 165 -1.43 9.27 5.52
C PHE A 165 -2.49 8.90 4.49
N TYR A 166 -3.32 9.87 4.12
CA TYR A 166 -4.38 9.68 3.13
C TYR A 166 -4.73 11.01 2.46
N GLN A 167 -5.28 10.92 1.25
CA GLN A 167 -5.83 12.09 0.58
C GLN A 167 -7.22 12.40 1.15
N GLY A 168 -7.46 13.69 1.44
CA GLY A 168 -8.76 14.19 1.88
C GLY A 168 -9.87 14.01 0.83
N PRO A 169 -11.11 14.42 1.14
CA PRO A 169 -12.26 14.13 0.29
C PRO A 169 -12.15 14.77 -1.11
N GLY A 170 -12.78 14.13 -2.10
CA GLY A 170 -12.98 14.71 -3.43
C GLY A 170 -11.73 14.80 -4.30
N GLN A 171 -10.68 14.02 -4.02
CA GLN A 171 -9.41 14.04 -4.76
C GLN A 171 -8.81 15.45 -4.85
N ASN A 172 -8.98 16.22 -3.79
CA ASN A 172 -8.62 17.64 -3.74
C ASN A 172 -7.10 17.90 -3.65
N GLY A 173 -6.27 16.85 -3.57
CA GLY A 173 -4.82 16.98 -3.41
C GLY A 173 -4.37 17.19 -1.96
N GLU A 174 -5.29 17.40 -1.01
CA GLU A 174 -4.95 17.63 0.39
C GLU A 174 -4.46 16.35 1.04
N LEU A 175 -3.24 16.36 1.55
CA LEU A 175 -2.66 15.24 2.27
C LEU A 175 -2.95 15.42 3.77
N ARG A 176 -3.58 14.42 4.37
CA ARG A 176 -3.90 14.36 5.79
C ARG A 176 -3.22 13.17 6.43
N TYR A 177 -3.17 13.17 7.75
CA TYR A 177 -2.72 12.03 8.53
C TYR A 177 -3.48 11.89 9.84
N ILE A 178 -3.54 10.66 10.32
CA ILE A 178 -3.99 10.26 11.66
C ILE A 178 -2.93 9.35 12.26
N SER A 179 -2.80 9.29 13.59
CA SER A 179 -1.79 8.45 14.25
C SER A 179 -2.38 7.54 15.33
N LEU A 180 -1.75 6.38 15.50
CA LEU A 180 -2.07 5.37 16.51
C LEU A 180 -0.87 5.21 17.44
N LYS A 181 -1.08 5.53 18.73
CA LYS A 181 -0.10 5.32 19.81
C LYS A 181 -0.62 4.30 20.80
N GLY A 182 0.07 3.16 20.89
CA GLY A 182 -0.44 2.01 21.63
C GLY A 182 -1.76 1.53 21.01
N SER A 183 -2.87 1.70 21.73
CA SER A 183 -4.22 1.37 21.26
C SER A 183 -5.11 2.61 21.04
N THR A 184 -4.55 3.82 21.09
CA THR A 184 -5.30 5.08 21.03
C THR A 184 -5.03 5.82 19.72
N TRP A 185 -6.10 6.13 18.99
CA TRP A 185 -6.06 7.03 17.85
C TRP A 185 -6.01 8.49 18.31
N HIS A 186 -5.12 9.26 17.70
CA HIS A 186 -5.00 10.71 17.91
C HIS A 186 -5.67 11.47 16.77
N ASN A 187 -5.93 12.77 16.98
CA ASN A 187 -6.64 13.61 16.03
C ASN A 187 -5.97 13.70 14.66
N GLU A 188 -6.81 13.84 13.64
CA GLU A 188 -6.38 14.11 12.28
C GLU A 188 -5.71 15.48 12.14
N ALA A 189 -4.75 15.57 11.23
CA ALA A 189 -4.11 16.82 10.85
C ALA A 189 -3.77 16.85 9.35
N ILE A 190 -3.62 18.06 8.82
CA ILE A 190 -3.20 18.31 7.43
C ILE A 190 -1.68 18.36 7.39
N VAL A 191 -1.07 17.74 6.37
CA VAL A 191 0.35 17.89 6.09
C VAL A 191 0.59 19.30 5.51
N PRO A 192 1.42 20.15 6.15
CA PRO A 192 1.66 21.50 5.65
C PRO A 192 2.15 21.51 4.20
N SER A 193 1.73 22.50 3.43
CA SER A 193 2.10 22.69 2.01
C SER A 193 1.60 21.64 1.01
N SER A 194 0.73 20.70 1.42
CA SER A 194 0.12 19.74 0.48
C SER A 194 -0.94 20.38 -0.44
N VAL A 195 -1.43 21.57 -0.09
CA VAL A 195 -2.38 22.32 -0.91
C VAL A 195 -1.59 23.19 -1.90
N ILE A 196 -1.16 22.63 -3.03
CA ILE A 196 -0.69 23.44 -4.15
C ILE A 196 -1.94 23.98 -4.86
N PRO A 197 -2.17 25.30 -4.94
CA PRO A 197 -3.27 25.82 -5.73
C PRO A 197 -3.08 25.40 -7.19
N LYS A 198 -4.16 24.94 -7.84
CA LYS A 198 -4.15 24.66 -9.30
C LYS A 198 -3.50 25.84 -10.02
N PRO A 199 -2.57 25.62 -10.97
CA PRO A 199 -2.05 26.71 -11.79
C PRO A 199 -3.23 27.47 -12.39
N ARG A 200 -3.29 28.79 -12.21
CA ARG A 200 -4.27 29.61 -12.90
C ARG A 200 -4.04 29.41 -14.39
N SER A 201 -5.03 28.85 -15.09
CA SER A 201 -5.09 28.93 -16.55
C SER A 201 -5.37 30.37 -16.92
N HIS A 202 -4.34 31.22 -16.94
CA HIS A 202 -4.41 32.46 -17.71
C HIS A 202 -4.26 32.07 -19.18
N PRO A 203 -5.26 32.35 -20.05
CA PRO A 203 -5.02 32.28 -21.48
C PRO A 203 -3.93 33.29 -21.82
N LEU A 204 -2.92 32.86 -22.57
CA LEU A 204 -1.97 33.77 -23.19
C LEU A 204 -2.77 34.65 -24.18
N GLU A 205 -3.11 35.87 -23.78
CA GLU A 205 -3.49 36.89 -24.76
C GLU A 205 -2.23 37.24 -25.55
N LEU A 206 -2.09 36.63 -26.72
CA LEU A 206 -1.16 37.10 -27.73
C LEU A 206 -1.76 38.37 -28.33
N THR A 207 -1.41 39.53 -27.77
CA THR A 207 -1.62 40.80 -28.47
C THR A 207 -0.66 40.85 -29.66
N PRO A 208 -1.14 40.95 -30.91
CA PRO A 208 -0.27 41.13 -32.05
C PRO A 208 0.34 42.54 -32.02
N VAL A 209 1.67 42.62 -32.05
CA VAL A 209 2.38 43.88 -32.28
C VAL A 209 2.20 44.23 -33.76
N ILE A 210 1.37 45.23 -34.05
CA ILE A 210 1.35 45.87 -35.37
C ILE A 210 2.49 46.88 -35.38
N LEU A 211 3.52 46.63 -36.20
CA LEU A 211 4.54 47.63 -36.53
C LEU A 211 3.98 48.53 -37.63
N ALA A 212 4.02 49.84 -37.39
CA ALA A 212 3.87 50.89 -38.40
C ALA A 212 5.24 51.28 -38.95
#